data_AF-A0AAE3NET2-F1
#
_entry.id   AF-A0AAE3NET2-F1
#
_cell.length_a   1.000
_cell.length_b   1.000
_cell.length_c   1.000
_cell.angle_alpha   90.00
_cell.angle_beta   90.00
_cell.angle_gamma   90.00
#
_symmetry.space_group_name_H-M   'P 1'
#
loop_
_entity.id
_entity.type
_entity.pdbx_description
1 polymer ?
#
loop_
_entity_poly.entity_id
_entity_poly.type
_entity_poly.pdbx_seq_one_letter_code
_entity_poly.pdbx_strand_id
1 'polypeptide(L)'
;MLVSNESPHMFDCEAAFHEHRRKCGQKEAVEYIADLNRYTTLRPPSGEGGGKSIGPSLGWMRVLFDRNEHFIEMSSMGEEDRSLALLMAILLLSPMVLAIVFFVVGLRYFGDLKFYLYSIGFFAFSISVLALFFSSSIAPTFFTYLRPRYRFNRTTRKVYVLRPKRYGGNVILDWDRVKAHVTWCAPREMTPDQIDDKFARQLRQERGGGPFGMRGLVLYWPPLDLSDPERKGEDVLWVGPKLAGEGLWQYIRTFMEKGMDAVPEPNEYEWLRKGFHTPSQHLEETELSASRVLDDIGGRGKNSAQTQFAFLMTFLWAPLHSLAERLCTWPTFPEEWNSDCGQKRREDGIGPEEPLRWNPSPESIVAQRQGV
;
A
#
# COMPACT_ATOMS: atom_id res chain seq x y z
N MET A 1 -9.71 17.94 -7.91
CA MET A 1 -8.48 18.07 -7.09
C MET A 1 -7.53 17.03 -7.63
N LEU A 2 -6.49 17.51 -8.30
CA LEU A 2 -5.58 16.72 -9.14
C LEU A 2 -4.88 15.67 -8.29
N VAL A 3 -5.13 14.39 -8.58
CA VAL A 3 -4.25 13.30 -8.14
C VAL A 3 -2.87 13.63 -8.71
N SER A 4 -1.90 13.92 -7.84
CA SER A 4 -0.58 14.41 -8.22
C SER A 4 0.13 13.42 -9.16
N ASN A 5 1.13 13.93 -9.88
CA ASN A 5 1.91 13.21 -10.89
C ASN A 5 2.86 12.14 -10.35
N GLU A 6 2.66 11.76 -9.10
CA GLU A 6 3.59 10.95 -8.32
C GLU A 6 3.01 9.55 -8.12
N SER A 7 3.91 8.60 -7.91
CA SER A 7 3.57 7.24 -7.60
C SER A 7 2.75 7.19 -6.30
N PRO A 8 1.68 6.37 -6.25
CA PRO A 8 0.69 6.39 -5.19
C PRO A 8 1.34 6.02 -3.85
N HIS A 9 1.17 6.91 -2.88
CA HIS A 9 1.47 6.64 -1.49
C HIS A 9 0.46 5.66 -0.90
N MET A 10 0.81 5.17 0.27
CA MET A 10 -0.06 4.27 1.00
C MET A 10 -1.38 4.98 1.38
N PHE A 11 -2.50 4.28 1.18
CA PHE A 11 -3.86 4.79 1.36
C PHE A 11 -4.30 5.88 0.36
N ASP A 12 -3.58 6.15 -0.73
CA ASP A 12 -4.00 7.20 -1.67
C ASP A 12 -5.34 6.90 -2.34
N CYS A 13 -5.56 5.65 -2.74
CA CYS A 13 -6.84 5.23 -3.33
C CYS A 13 -7.98 5.38 -2.32
N GLU A 14 -7.77 4.94 -1.09
CA GLU A 14 -8.74 5.07 0.01
C GLU A 14 -8.97 6.54 0.38
N ALA A 15 -7.92 7.35 0.47
CA ALA A 15 -8.00 8.77 0.76
C ALA A 15 -8.78 9.51 -0.33
N ALA A 16 -8.45 9.27 -1.60
CA ALA A 16 -9.16 9.83 -2.74
C ALA A 16 -10.63 9.40 -2.75
N PHE A 17 -10.91 8.12 -2.49
CA PHE A 17 -12.27 7.60 -2.39
C PHE A 17 -13.07 8.31 -1.28
N HIS A 18 -12.52 8.40 -0.07
CA HIS A 18 -13.21 9.03 1.06
C HIS A 18 -13.32 10.55 0.94
N GLU A 19 -12.35 11.22 0.33
CA GLU A 19 -12.45 12.64 0.03
C GLU A 19 -13.51 12.91 -1.04
N HIS A 20 -13.50 12.15 -2.13
CA HIS A 20 -14.48 12.29 -3.20
C HIS A 20 -15.90 11.96 -2.71
N ARG A 21 -16.05 10.88 -1.94
CA ARG A 21 -17.31 10.53 -1.27
C ARG A 21 -17.86 11.66 -0.40
N ARG A 22 -17.00 12.38 0.33
CA ARG A 22 -17.43 13.52 1.16
C ARG A 22 -17.89 14.72 0.35
N LYS A 23 -17.32 14.93 -0.84
CA LYS A 23 -17.62 16.09 -1.71
C LYS A 23 -18.79 15.84 -2.66
N CYS A 24 -18.82 14.67 -3.29
CA CYS A 24 -19.74 14.34 -4.39
C CYS A 24 -20.75 13.23 -4.03
N GLY A 25 -20.59 12.58 -2.88
CA GLY A 25 -21.47 11.49 -2.43
C GLY A 25 -20.94 10.09 -2.76
N GLN A 26 -21.59 9.09 -2.15
CA GLN A 26 -21.14 7.69 -2.19
C GLN A 26 -21.20 7.09 -3.60
N LYS A 27 -22.29 7.35 -4.35
CA LYS A 27 -22.50 6.77 -5.67
C LYS A 27 -21.40 7.20 -6.65
N GLU A 28 -21.13 8.50 -6.74
CA GLU A 28 -20.11 9.03 -7.64
C GLU A 28 -18.71 8.53 -7.24
N ALA A 29 -18.40 8.41 -5.95
CA ALA A 29 -17.12 7.84 -5.52
C ALA A 29 -16.92 6.38 -5.95
N VAL A 30 -17.99 5.58 -5.94
CA VAL A 30 -17.98 4.18 -6.39
C VAL A 30 -17.83 4.09 -7.91
N GLU A 31 -18.60 4.88 -8.65
CA GLU A 31 -18.58 4.88 -10.11
C GLU A 31 -17.28 5.46 -10.68
N TYR A 32 -16.72 6.48 -10.03
CA TYR A 32 -15.52 7.20 -10.48
C TYR A 32 -14.23 6.60 -9.94
N ILE A 33 -14.05 6.57 -8.62
CA ILE A 33 -12.77 6.19 -8.00
C ILE A 33 -12.57 4.68 -8.02
N ALA A 34 -13.61 3.92 -7.66
CA ALA A 34 -13.58 2.46 -7.72
C ALA A 34 -13.86 1.90 -9.13
N ASP A 35 -14.24 2.77 -10.08
CA ASP A 35 -14.59 2.40 -11.46
C ASP A 35 -15.70 1.34 -11.55
N LEU A 36 -16.63 1.34 -10.58
CA LEU A 36 -17.71 0.36 -10.47
C LEU A 36 -19.00 0.94 -11.02
N ASN A 37 -19.29 0.64 -12.28
CA ASN A 37 -20.51 1.07 -12.97
C ASN A 37 -21.11 -0.03 -13.87
N ARG A 38 -22.19 0.31 -14.61
CA ARG A 38 -22.94 -0.60 -15.49
C ARG A 38 -22.13 -1.34 -16.57
N TYR A 39 -20.99 -0.81 -17.02
CA TYR A 39 -20.15 -1.51 -18.02
C TYR A 39 -19.01 -2.31 -17.39
N THR A 40 -18.95 -2.35 -16.06
CA THR A 40 -17.87 -2.99 -15.31
C THR A 40 -18.19 -4.46 -15.13
N THR A 41 -17.29 -5.32 -15.59
CA THR A 41 -17.45 -6.77 -15.40
C THR A 41 -16.88 -7.16 -14.04
N LEU A 42 -17.75 -7.58 -13.14
CA LEU A 42 -17.39 -8.05 -11.81
C LEU A 42 -17.33 -9.57 -11.77
N ARG A 43 -16.32 -10.11 -11.10
CA ARG A 43 -16.16 -11.55 -10.88
C ARG A 43 -16.69 -11.92 -9.49
N PRO A 44 -17.73 -12.77 -9.39
CA PRO A 44 -18.14 -13.32 -8.10
C PRO A 44 -17.11 -14.36 -7.61
N PRO A 45 -17.13 -14.73 -6.31
CA PRO A 45 -16.30 -15.81 -5.78
C PRO A 45 -16.64 -17.14 -6.49
N SER A 46 -17.91 -17.53 -6.44
CA SER A 46 -18.42 -18.74 -7.07
C SER A 46 -18.94 -18.46 -8.49
N GLY A 47 -18.26 -19.04 -9.50
CA GLY A 47 -18.68 -19.01 -10.90
C GLY A 47 -17.52 -19.12 -11.89
N GLU A 48 -17.66 -19.97 -12.91
CA GLU A 48 -16.79 -19.96 -14.08
C GLU A 48 -17.16 -18.75 -14.95
N GLY A 49 -16.40 -17.67 -14.81
CA GLY A 49 -16.45 -16.61 -15.81
C GLY A 49 -16.02 -17.20 -17.15
N GLY A 50 -16.91 -17.24 -18.14
CA GLY A 50 -16.72 -17.92 -19.44
C GLY A 50 -15.64 -17.35 -20.38
N GLY A 51 -14.54 -16.82 -19.84
CA GLY A 51 -13.33 -16.46 -20.59
C GLY A 51 -12.17 -17.39 -20.26
N LYS A 52 -11.06 -17.31 -21.01
CA LYS A 52 -9.80 -18.01 -20.67
C LYS A 52 -9.40 -17.65 -19.23
N SER A 53 -9.60 -18.55 -18.28
CA SER A 53 -9.22 -18.29 -16.88
C SER A 53 -7.71 -18.35 -16.77
N ILE A 54 -7.11 -17.24 -16.35
CA ILE A 54 -5.72 -17.23 -15.89
C ILE A 54 -5.66 -18.09 -14.61
N GLY A 55 -4.66 -18.95 -14.48
CA GLY A 55 -4.48 -19.77 -13.27
C GLY A 55 -4.19 -18.91 -12.03
N PRO A 56 -4.37 -19.45 -10.80
CA PRO A 56 -3.98 -18.74 -9.58
C PRO A 56 -2.48 -18.45 -9.61
N SER A 57 -2.09 -17.18 -9.45
CA SER A 57 -0.69 -16.76 -9.49
C SER A 57 -0.49 -15.48 -8.72
N LEU A 58 0.59 -15.44 -7.92
CA LEU A 58 1.09 -14.21 -7.32
C LEU A 58 1.92 -13.41 -8.31
N GLY A 59 2.42 -14.02 -9.39
CA GLY A 59 3.08 -13.30 -10.48
C GLY A 59 4.26 -12.45 -10.03
N TRP A 60 5.05 -12.93 -9.06
CA TRP A 60 6.17 -12.18 -8.47
C TRP A 60 5.71 -10.90 -7.75
N MET A 61 4.46 -10.82 -7.33
CA MET A 61 3.96 -9.70 -6.53
C MET A 61 4.36 -9.88 -5.08
N ARG A 62 5.10 -8.90 -4.55
CA ARG A 62 5.37 -8.83 -3.13
C ARG A 62 4.14 -8.34 -2.38
N VAL A 63 3.39 -9.26 -1.77
CA VAL A 63 2.05 -8.96 -1.25
C VAL A 63 1.68 -9.72 0.02
N LEU A 64 2.27 -10.89 0.28
CA LEU A 64 1.85 -11.77 1.37
C LEU A 64 2.57 -11.44 2.68
N PHE A 65 1.81 -11.19 3.74
CA PHE A 65 2.34 -11.10 5.11
C PHE A 65 2.40 -12.46 5.80
N ASP A 66 1.42 -13.32 5.51
CA ASP A 66 1.21 -14.58 6.21
C ASP A 66 0.38 -15.54 5.34
N ARG A 67 0.61 -16.84 5.49
CA ARG A 67 -0.12 -17.91 4.81
C ARG A 67 -0.12 -19.16 5.68
N ASN A 68 -1.29 -19.73 5.88
CA ASN A 68 -1.47 -21.06 6.44
C ASN A 68 -2.75 -21.68 5.88
N GLU A 69 -3.12 -22.85 6.41
CA GLU A 69 -4.29 -23.59 5.95
C GLU A 69 -5.64 -22.89 6.23
N HIS A 70 -5.68 -21.93 7.16
CA HIS A 70 -6.89 -21.21 7.55
C HIS A 70 -7.01 -19.83 6.92
N PHE A 71 -5.91 -19.11 6.72
CA PHE A 71 -5.93 -17.76 6.16
C PHE A 71 -4.68 -17.40 5.35
N ILE A 72 -4.87 -16.42 4.46
CA ILE A 72 -3.79 -15.62 3.89
C ILE A 72 -3.95 -14.17 4.34
N GLU A 73 -2.83 -13.50 4.53
CA GLU A 73 -2.79 -12.10 4.92
C GLU A 73 -2.00 -11.28 3.91
N MET A 74 -2.51 -10.12 3.53
CA MET A 74 -1.93 -9.26 2.50
C MET A 74 -2.19 -7.77 2.73
N SER A 75 -1.47 -6.94 1.98
CA SER A 75 -1.56 -5.47 2.02
C SER A 75 -2.37 -4.89 0.85
N SER A 76 -2.60 -3.58 0.90
CA SER A 76 -3.11 -2.78 -0.21
C SER A 76 -2.03 -2.41 -1.21
N MET A 77 -2.44 -1.66 -2.24
CA MET A 77 -1.53 -0.99 -3.15
C MET A 77 -0.80 0.17 -2.45
N GLY A 78 0.49 0.36 -2.78
CA GLY A 78 1.26 1.58 -2.47
C GLY A 78 2.21 1.47 -1.28
N GLU A 79 3.51 1.39 -1.56
CA GLU A 79 4.58 1.45 -0.55
C GLU A 79 5.83 2.23 -0.98
N GLU A 80 5.97 2.55 -2.27
CA GLU A 80 7.27 2.78 -2.89
C GLU A 80 7.91 4.15 -2.51
N ASP A 81 7.15 5.14 -2.03
CA ASP A 81 7.64 6.54 -2.02
C ASP A 81 7.67 7.26 -0.66
N ARG A 82 7.65 6.54 0.47
CA ARG A 82 7.68 7.22 1.78
C ARG A 82 8.96 8.02 2.02
N SER A 83 10.07 7.57 1.46
CA SER A 83 11.37 8.24 1.54
C SER A 83 11.33 9.61 0.83
N LEU A 84 10.74 9.68 -0.36
CA LEU A 84 10.52 10.91 -1.10
C LEU A 84 9.56 11.85 -0.36
N ALA A 85 8.43 11.33 0.13
CA ALA A 85 7.49 12.11 0.91
C ALA A 85 8.14 12.68 2.18
N LEU A 86 9.05 11.93 2.83
CA LEU A 86 9.74 12.38 4.03
C LEU A 86 10.75 13.48 3.68
N LEU A 87 11.49 13.31 2.58
CA LEU A 87 12.39 14.34 2.08
C LEU A 87 11.62 15.64 1.79
N MET A 88 10.47 15.53 1.11
CA MET A 88 9.62 16.69 0.83
C MET A 88 9.08 17.32 2.12
N ALA A 89 8.69 16.52 3.12
CA ALA A 89 8.28 17.03 4.42
C ALA A 89 9.42 17.78 5.13
N ILE A 90 10.66 17.27 5.09
CA ILE A 90 11.85 17.94 5.64
C ILE A 90 12.09 19.26 4.92
N LEU A 91 12.01 19.27 3.58
CA LEU A 91 12.17 20.48 2.78
C LEU A 91 11.10 21.52 3.09
N LEU A 92 9.85 21.10 3.31
CA LEU A 92 8.74 21.99 3.70
C LEU A 92 8.85 22.51 5.14
N LEU A 93 9.47 21.75 6.05
CA LEU A 93 9.69 22.16 7.44
C LEU A 93 10.95 23.05 7.59
N SER A 94 11.92 22.93 6.69
CA SER A 94 13.17 23.71 6.72
C SER A 94 12.98 25.23 6.81
N PRO A 95 12.02 25.87 6.09
CA PRO A 95 11.83 27.32 6.14
C PRO A 95 11.21 27.75 7.47
N MET A 96 10.38 26.90 8.07
CA MET A 96 9.80 27.10 9.40
C MET A 96 10.90 27.12 10.47
N VAL A 97 11.84 26.17 10.41
CA VAL A 97 13.00 26.13 11.32
C VAL A 97 13.88 27.37 11.11
N LEU A 98 14.11 27.75 9.85
CA LEU A 98 14.90 28.94 9.54
C LEU A 98 14.24 30.24 10.05
N ALA A 99 12.92 30.36 9.96
CA ALA A 99 12.17 31.47 10.58
C ALA A 99 12.38 31.55 12.09
N ILE A 100 12.36 30.41 12.79
CA ILE A 100 12.61 30.36 14.24
C ILE A 100 14.04 30.83 14.54
N VAL A 101 15.02 30.32 13.78
CA VAL A 101 16.43 30.71 13.95
C VAL A 101 16.61 32.20 13.72
N PHE A 102 16.02 32.76 12.65
CA PHE A 102 16.05 34.19 12.42
C PHE A 102 15.37 34.94 13.57
N PHE A 103 14.19 34.53 14.02
CA PHE A 103 13.55 35.18 15.16
C PHE A 103 14.45 35.27 16.40
N VAL A 104 15.13 34.17 16.75
CA VAL A 104 16.05 34.11 17.91
C VAL A 104 17.30 34.98 17.70
N VAL A 105 17.90 34.95 16.51
CA VAL A 105 19.05 35.80 16.17
C VAL A 105 18.65 37.28 16.21
N GLY A 106 17.47 37.61 15.70
CA GLY A 106 16.87 38.93 15.77
C GLY A 106 16.77 39.45 17.20
N LEU A 107 16.26 38.59 18.07
CA LEU A 107 16.09 38.85 19.50
C LEU A 107 17.41 39.11 20.21
N ARG A 108 18.49 38.42 19.78
CA ARG A 108 19.79 38.50 20.44
C ARG A 108 20.66 39.65 19.94
N TYR A 109 20.59 40.01 18.66
CA TYR A 109 21.58 40.88 18.02
C TYR A 109 21.04 42.16 17.39
N PHE A 110 19.78 42.19 16.94
CA PHE A 110 19.30 43.29 16.08
C PHE A 110 18.22 44.16 16.74
N GLY A 111 17.28 43.58 17.48
CA GLY A 111 16.23 44.35 18.17
C GLY A 111 15.22 45.06 17.25
N ASP A 112 15.29 44.89 15.92
CA ASP A 112 14.42 45.57 14.94
C ASP A 112 13.07 44.85 14.79
N LEU A 113 11.98 45.60 14.96
CA LEU A 113 10.61 45.14 14.78
C LEU A 113 10.36 44.48 13.42
N LYS A 114 10.97 45.01 12.34
CA LYS A 114 10.78 44.49 10.99
C LYS A 114 11.26 43.05 10.86
N PHE A 115 12.37 42.72 11.54
CA PHE A 115 12.96 41.40 11.49
C PHE A 115 12.07 40.35 12.16
N TYR A 116 11.38 40.72 13.24
CA TYR A 116 10.38 39.85 13.87
C TYR A 116 9.15 39.67 12.99
N LEU A 117 8.65 40.75 12.37
CA LEU A 117 7.49 40.67 11.47
C LEU A 117 7.76 39.77 10.26
N TYR A 118 8.95 39.85 9.66
CA TYR A 118 9.34 38.95 8.57
C TYR A 118 9.46 37.51 9.04
N SER A 119 10.06 37.26 10.20
CA SER A 119 10.21 35.90 10.75
C SER A 119 8.84 35.26 11.07
N ILE A 120 7.94 36.02 11.70
CA ILE A 120 6.57 35.58 12.00
C ILE A 120 5.78 35.35 10.71
N GLY A 121 5.87 36.26 9.74
CA GLY A 121 5.20 36.12 8.44
C GLY A 121 5.64 34.88 7.68
N PHE A 122 6.96 34.62 7.65
CA PHE A 122 7.52 33.44 6.99
C PHE A 122 7.13 32.13 7.70
N PHE A 123 7.07 32.14 9.03
CA PHE A 123 6.58 31.03 9.83
C PHE A 123 5.10 30.73 9.54
N ALA A 124 4.25 31.76 9.56
CA ALA A 124 2.82 31.63 9.29
C ALA A 124 2.54 31.14 7.86
N PHE A 125 3.28 31.65 6.86
CA PHE A 125 3.22 31.16 5.49
C PHE A 125 3.60 29.68 5.41
N SER A 126 4.71 29.27 6.04
CA SER A 126 5.16 27.88 6.05
C SER A 126 4.12 26.93 6.66
N ILE A 127 3.51 27.31 7.79
CA ILE A 127 2.41 26.55 8.40
C ILE A 127 1.21 26.45 7.47
N SER A 128 0.86 27.54 6.79
CA SER A 128 -0.27 27.57 5.87
C SER A 128 -0.06 26.60 4.71
N VAL A 129 1.15 26.54 4.14
CA VAL A 129 1.50 25.57 3.11
C VAL A 129 1.42 24.14 3.64
N LEU A 130 1.98 23.84 4.81
CA LEU A 130 1.90 22.51 5.43
C LEU A 130 0.45 22.07 5.65
N ALA A 131 -0.42 22.98 6.12
CA ALA A 131 -1.83 22.69 6.34
C ALA A 131 -2.56 22.31 5.04
N LEU A 132 -2.20 22.91 3.89
CA LEU A 132 -2.78 22.57 2.59
C LEU A 132 -2.47 21.14 2.15
N PHE A 133 -1.24 20.67 2.38
CA PHE A 133 -0.79 19.33 1.96
C PHE A 133 -1.03 18.24 3.02
N PHE A 134 -1.42 18.62 4.24
CA PHE A 134 -1.54 17.67 5.35
C PHE A 134 -2.54 16.55 5.06
N SER A 135 -3.73 16.90 4.59
CA SER A 135 -4.82 15.93 4.41
C SER A 135 -4.60 14.99 3.22
N SER A 136 -4.00 15.49 2.14
CA SER A 136 -3.86 14.79 0.87
C SER A 136 -2.60 13.94 0.74
N SER A 137 -1.51 14.34 1.42
CA SER A 137 -0.19 13.73 1.17
C SER A 137 0.53 13.33 2.46
N ILE A 138 0.62 14.24 3.44
CA ILE A 138 1.38 13.97 4.68
C ILE A 138 0.67 12.90 5.52
N ALA A 139 -0.60 13.09 5.82
CA ALA A 139 -1.31 12.27 6.78
C ALA A 139 -1.71 10.86 6.27
N PRO A 140 -1.86 10.59 4.96
CA PRO A 140 -1.86 9.23 4.41
C PRO A 140 -0.51 8.53 4.48
N THR A 141 0.58 9.30 4.46
CA THR A 141 1.94 8.74 4.44
C THR A 141 2.54 8.54 5.84
N PHE A 142 2.23 9.44 6.78
CA PHE A 142 2.78 9.48 8.13
C PHE A 142 1.69 9.50 9.20
N PHE A 143 2.03 9.11 10.43
CA PHE A 143 1.11 9.13 11.59
C PHE A 143 -0.16 8.29 11.38
N THR A 144 0.01 7.20 10.65
CA THR A 144 -1.07 6.30 10.26
C THR A 144 -0.62 4.85 10.46
N TYR A 145 -1.42 3.89 10.02
CA TYR A 145 -0.98 2.50 10.01
C TYR A 145 0.14 2.31 9.00
N LEU A 146 1.13 1.48 9.36
CA LEU A 146 2.27 1.19 8.51
C LEU A 146 1.83 0.54 7.21
N ARG A 147 0.82 -0.32 7.24
CA ARG A 147 0.18 -1.01 6.11
C ARG A 147 -1.23 -1.37 6.52
N PRO A 148 -2.24 -1.30 5.64
CA PRO A 148 -3.47 -2.02 5.91
C PRO A 148 -3.22 -3.52 5.91
N ARG A 149 -4.00 -4.25 6.69
CA ARG A 149 -3.94 -5.71 6.74
C ARG A 149 -5.27 -6.28 6.33
N TYR A 150 -5.25 -7.09 5.28
CA TYR A 150 -6.41 -7.80 4.76
C TYR A 150 -6.18 -9.28 4.97
N ARG A 151 -6.98 -9.90 5.85
CA ARG A 151 -6.91 -11.31 6.15
C ARG A 151 -8.09 -12.03 5.54
N PHE A 152 -7.82 -12.88 4.56
CA PHE A 152 -8.80 -13.73 3.92
C PHE A 152 -8.80 -15.08 4.64
N ASN A 153 -9.80 -15.30 5.49
CA ASN A 153 -9.91 -16.51 6.30
C ASN A 153 -10.92 -17.46 5.68
N ARG A 154 -10.42 -18.57 5.13
CA ARG A 154 -11.24 -19.57 4.47
C ARG A 154 -12.08 -20.39 5.43
N THR A 155 -11.60 -20.59 6.66
CA THR A 155 -12.31 -21.37 7.69
C THR A 155 -13.57 -20.63 8.15
N THR A 156 -13.45 -19.33 8.42
CA THR A 156 -14.59 -18.51 8.83
C THR A 156 -15.41 -17.97 7.65
N ARG A 157 -14.89 -18.09 6.41
CA ARG A 157 -15.48 -17.48 5.19
C ARG A 157 -15.61 -15.95 5.29
N LYS A 158 -14.64 -15.30 5.95
CA LYS A 158 -14.65 -13.86 6.19
C LYS A 158 -13.35 -13.20 5.76
N VAL A 159 -13.46 -11.91 5.45
CA VAL A 159 -12.34 -11.02 5.19
C VAL A 159 -12.27 -10.01 6.32
N TYR A 160 -11.17 -10.05 7.08
CA TYR A 160 -10.92 -9.11 8.17
C TYR A 160 -10.02 -8.00 7.65
N VAL A 161 -10.42 -6.77 7.89
CA VAL A 161 -9.76 -5.58 7.37
C VAL A 161 -9.32 -4.71 8.52
N LEU A 162 -8.03 -4.38 8.57
CA LEU A 162 -7.48 -3.36 9.44
C LEU A 162 -6.97 -2.19 8.61
N ARG A 163 -7.53 -1.02 8.87
CA ARG A 163 -7.09 0.24 8.27
C ARG A 163 -7.48 1.40 9.17
N PRO A 164 -6.82 2.57 9.03
CA PRO A 164 -7.11 3.73 9.85
C PRO A 164 -8.58 4.17 9.74
N LYS A 165 -9.14 4.69 10.84
CA LYS A 165 -10.55 5.09 10.94
C LYS A 165 -10.97 6.13 9.88
N ARG A 166 -10.03 7.01 9.50
CA ARG A 166 -10.21 8.02 8.45
C ARG A 166 -10.35 7.46 7.03
N TYR A 167 -9.94 6.20 6.83
CA TYR A 167 -9.98 5.47 5.56
C TYR A 167 -10.97 4.30 5.61
N GLY A 168 -12.04 4.46 6.42
CA GLY A 168 -13.11 3.47 6.54
C GLY A 168 -13.00 2.55 7.76
N GLY A 169 -11.83 2.51 8.41
CA GLY A 169 -11.66 1.79 9.68
C GLY A 169 -11.69 0.27 9.56
N ASN A 170 -11.63 -0.38 10.72
CA ASN A 170 -11.64 -1.82 10.84
C ASN A 170 -13.03 -2.39 10.49
N VAL A 171 -13.08 -3.45 9.68
CA VAL A 171 -14.34 -4.09 9.27
C VAL A 171 -14.15 -5.60 9.05
N ILE A 172 -15.25 -6.34 9.20
CA ILE A 172 -15.34 -7.76 8.89
C ILE A 172 -16.36 -7.92 7.76
N LEU A 173 -15.94 -8.56 6.67
CA LEU A 173 -16.72 -8.69 5.44
C LEU A 173 -16.97 -10.16 5.13
N ASP A 174 -18.18 -10.49 4.67
CA ASP A 174 -18.53 -11.86 4.28
C ASP A 174 -17.94 -12.18 2.91
N TRP A 175 -17.16 -13.25 2.80
CA TRP A 175 -16.51 -13.61 1.54
C TRP A 175 -17.52 -13.89 0.42
N ASP A 176 -18.65 -14.52 0.72
CA ASP A 176 -19.64 -14.93 -0.29
C ASP A 176 -20.28 -13.76 -1.06
N ARG A 177 -20.18 -12.53 -0.52
CA ARG A 177 -20.73 -11.31 -1.12
C ARG A 177 -19.71 -10.55 -1.97
N VAL A 178 -18.44 -10.94 -1.94
CA VAL A 178 -17.38 -10.20 -2.63
C VAL A 178 -17.61 -10.20 -4.14
N LYS A 179 -17.24 -9.10 -4.79
CA LYS A 179 -17.21 -8.95 -6.23
C LYS A 179 -15.88 -8.35 -6.62
N ALA A 180 -15.10 -9.03 -7.43
CA ALA A 180 -13.78 -8.57 -7.83
C ALA A 180 -13.82 -7.80 -9.16
N HIS A 181 -13.18 -6.63 -9.17
CA HIS A 181 -12.86 -5.86 -10.35
C HIS A 181 -11.36 -6.03 -10.65
N VAL A 182 -11.07 -6.97 -11.56
CA VAL A 182 -9.72 -7.46 -11.90
C VAL A 182 -8.99 -6.62 -12.95
N THR A 183 -9.70 -5.67 -13.57
CA THR A 183 -9.17 -4.75 -14.57
C THR A 183 -9.32 -3.31 -14.09
N TRP A 184 -9.27 -3.07 -12.78
CA TRP A 184 -9.39 -1.71 -12.28
C TRP A 184 -8.22 -0.87 -12.77
N CYS A 185 -8.51 0.36 -13.17
CA CYS A 185 -7.55 1.39 -13.54
C CYS A 185 -7.83 2.66 -12.74
N ALA A 186 -6.79 3.43 -12.40
CA ALA A 186 -6.98 4.71 -11.72
C ALA A 186 -7.80 5.71 -12.57
N PRO A 187 -8.60 6.59 -11.96
CA PRO A 187 -9.47 7.56 -12.67
C PRO A 187 -8.74 8.81 -13.17
N ARG A 188 -7.42 8.90 -12.97
CA ARG A 188 -6.61 10.14 -13.07
C ARG A 188 -6.69 10.89 -14.41
N GLU A 189 -7.06 10.22 -15.49
CA GLU A 189 -7.17 10.79 -16.84
C GLU A 189 -8.60 11.09 -17.29
N MET A 190 -9.56 10.89 -16.40
CA MET A 190 -10.98 10.90 -16.73
C MET A 190 -11.65 12.05 -15.99
N THR A 191 -12.46 12.84 -16.68
CA THR A 191 -13.33 13.79 -16.00
C THR A 191 -14.62 13.08 -15.56
N PRO A 192 -15.32 13.54 -14.50
CA PRO A 192 -16.53 12.88 -14.03
C PRO A 192 -17.62 12.71 -15.12
N ASP A 193 -17.74 13.64 -16.05
CA ASP A 193 -18.66 13.57 -17.20
C ASP A 193 -18.30 12.44 -18.18
N GLN A 194 -17.04 12.02 -18.24
CA GLN A 194 -16.63 10.92 -19.10
C GLN A 194 -17.02 9.55 -18.51
N ILE A 195 -17.39 9.44 -17.22
CA ILE A 195 -17.61 8.15 -16.51
C ILE A 195 -18.56 7.23 -17.28
N ASP A 196 -19.58 7.81 -17.91
CA ASP A 196 -20.60 7.10 -18.66
C ASP A 196 -20.22 6.80 -20.13
N ASP A 197 -19.10 7.33 -20.61
CA ASP A 197 -18.58 7.07 -21.94
C ASP A 197 -17.78 5.76 -21.99
N LYS A 198 -18.35 4.78 -22.70
CA LYS A 198 -17.74 3.47 -22.93
C LYS A 198 -16.39 3.58 -23.65
N PHE A 199 -16.24 4.49 -24.62
CA PHE A 199 -15.02 4.61 -25.40
C PHE A 199 -13.87 5.22 -24.59
N ALA A 200 -14.15 6.28 -23.82
CA ALA A 200 -13.17 6.87 -22.91
C ALA A 200 -12.65 5.83 -21.90
N ARG A 201 -13.53 4.98 -21.38
CA ARG A 201 -13.15 3.89 -20.47
C ARG A 201 -12.33 2.81 -21.14
N GLN A 202 -12.73 2.37 -22.33
CA GLN A 202 -11.96 1.37 -23.08
C GLN A 202 -10.55 1.90 -23.40
N LEU A 203 -10.43 3.15 -23.83
CA LEU A 203 -9.14 3.78 -24.10
C LEU A 203 -8.27 3.85 -22.85
N ARG A 204 -8.84 4.19 -21.69
CA ARG A 204 -8.13 4.19 -20.40
C ARG A 204 -7.65 2.80 -20.01
N GLN A 205 -8.48 1.78 -20.22
CA GLN A 205 -8.12 0.38 -20.00
C GLN A 205 -6.98 -0.04 -20.94
N GLU A 206 -7.04 0.30 -22.23
CA GLU A 206 -5.99 0.01 -23.21
C GLU A 206 -4.66 0.71 -22.87
N ARG A 207 -4.72 1.95 -22.38
CA ARG A 207 -3.56 2.71 -21.87
C ARG A 207 -3.11 2.29 -20.47
N GLY A 208 -3.86 1.40 -19.82
CA GLY A 208 -3.56 0.87 -18.50
C GLY A 208 -3.68 1.86 -17.35
N GLY A 209 -4.58 2.84 -17.44
CA GLY A 209 -4.73 3.86 -16.40
C GLY A 209 -3.83 5.08 -16.58
N GLY A 210 -3.30 5.29 -17.79
CA GLY A 210 -2.55 6.48 -18.20
C GLY A 210 -1.05 6.26 -18.38
N PRO A 211 -0.23 7.32 -18.52
CA PRO A 211 1.19 7.22 -18.83
C PRO A 211 2.02 6.44 -17.79
N PHE A 212 1.45 6.22 -16.60
CA PHE A 212 2.09 5.47 -15.51
C PHE A 212 1.47 4.07 -15.28
N GLY A 213 0.49 3.64 -16.09
CA GLY A 213 0.04 2.25 -16.08
C GLY A 213 -0.60 1.76 -14.77
N MET A 214 -1.31 2.63 -14.03
CA MET A 214 -1.88 2.26 -12.72
C MET A 214 -3.10 1.34 -12.86
N ARG A 215 -2.84 0.04 -12.76
CA ARG A 215 -3.84 -1.03 -12.62
C ARG A 215 -3.75 -1.69 -11.25
N GLY A 216 -4.83 -2.32 -10.82
CA GLY A 216 -4.87 -3.04 -9.54
C GLY A 216 -6.08 -3.95 -9.43
N LEU A 217 -6.15 -4.69 -8.32
CA LEU A 217 -7.30 -5.50 -7.96
C LEU A 217 -8.17 -4.71 -6.98
N VAL A 218 -9.44 -4.51 -7.33
CA VAL A 218 -10.44 -3.93 -6.43
C VAL A 218 -11.43 -5.00 -6.01
N LEU A 219 -11.65 -5.15 -4.70
CA LEU A 219 -12.69 -5.99 -4.14
C LEU A 219 -13.83 -5.12 -3.63
N TYR A 220 -15.05 -5.48 -4.01
CA TYR A 220 -16.26 -4.73 -3.75
C TYR A 220 -17.31 -5.58 -3.06
N TRP A 221 -17.87 -5.06 -1.98
CA TRP A 221 -19.03 -5.64 -1.30
C TRP A 221 -20.24 -4.74 -1.52
N PRO A 222 -21.20 -5.09 -2.40
CA PRO A 222 -22.46 -4.37 -2.55
C PRO A 222 -23.46 -4.74 -1.44
N PRO A 223 -24.49 -3.92 -1.17
CA PRO A 223 -24.73 -2.57 -1.69
C PRO A 223 -24.18 -1.45 -0.78
N LEU A 224 -23.47 -0.47 -1.35
CA LEU A 224 -22.92 0.68 -0.59
C LEU A 224 -23.97 1.77 -0.28
N ASP A 225 -25.21 1.62 -0.76
CA ASP A 225 -26.30 2.55 -0.49
C ASP A 225 -26.75 2.42 0.97
N LEU A 226 -26.83 3.55 1.67
CA LEU A 226 -27.23 3.61 3.08
C LEU A 226 -28.72 3.24 3.28
N SER A 227 -29.53 3.38 2.24
CA SER A 227 -30.97 3.10 2.26
C SER A 227 -31.33 1.66 1.89
N ASP A 228 -30.34 0.84 1.52
CA ASP A 228 -30.57 -0.53 1.08
C ASP A 228 -30.81 -1.48 2.28
N PRO A 229 -31.94 -2.22 2.31
CA PRO A 229 -32.23 -3.18 3.38
C PRO A 229 -31.36 -4.44 3.35
N GLU A 230 -30.71 -4.78 2.23
CA GLU A 230 -29.80 -5.93 2.12
C GLU A 230 -28.38 -5.65 2.65
N ARG A 231 -28.19 -4.46 3.21
CA ARG A 231 -26.91 -3.96 3.69
C ARG A 231 -26.35 -4.79 4.87
N LYS A 232 -25.14 -5.34 4.70
CA LYS A 232 -24.39 -6.14 5.66
C LYS A 232 -22.88 -5.84 5.59
N GLY A 233 -22.49 -4.61 5.91
CA GLY A 233 -21.08 -4.23 6.07
C GLY A 233 -20.33 -4.17 4.74
N GLU A 234 -20.56 -3.13 3.96
CA GLU A 234 -20.02 -2.95 2.61
C GLU A 234 -18.76 -2.11 2.58
N ASP A 235 -17.92 -2.44 1.61
CA ASP A 235 -16.63 -1.80 1.45
C ASP A 235 -16.09 -1.90 0.03
N VAL A 236 -15.09 -1.07 -0.24
CA VAL A 236 -14.21 -1.14 -1.40
C VAL A 236 -12.78 -1.25 -0.88
N LEU A 237 -12.07 -2.28 -1.33
CA LEU A 237 -10.67 -2.53 -0.97
C LEU A 237 -9.81 -2.59 -2.23
N TRP A 238 -8.68 -1.89 -2.22
CA TRP A 238 -7.61 -2.03 -3.21
C TRP A 238 -6.59 -3.03 -2.67
N VAL A 239 -6.44 -4.18 -3.31
CA VAL A 239 -5.69 -5.32 -2.79
C VAL A 239 -4.46 -5.60 -3.64
N GLY A 240 -3.30 -5.74 -3.01
CA GLY A 240 -2.04 -6.05 -3.66
C GLY A 240 -1.37 -4.87 -4.39
N PRO A 241 -0.18 -5.09 -4.96
CA PRO A 241 0.62 -4.04 -5.57
C PRO A 241 0.03 -3.56 -6.90
N LYS A 242 0.67 -2.54 -7.51
CA LYS A 242 0.35 -2.11 -8.87
C LYS A 242 0.41 -3.29 -9.82
N LEU A 243 -0.46 -3.28 -10.83
CA LEU A 243 -0.62 -4.35 -11.82
C LEU A 243 -1.20 -5.67 -11.27
N ALA A 244 -1.61 -5.70 -9.99
CA ALA A 244 -2.50 -6.75 -9.49
C ALA A 244 -3.78 -6.81 -10.32
N GLY A 245 -4.35 -8.01 -10.47
CA GLY A 245 -5.52 -8.22 -11.31
C GLY A 245 -6.01 -9.65 -11.22
N GLU A 246 -6.34 -10.25 -12.36
CA GLU A 246 -6.97 -11.58 -12.42
C GLU A 246 -6.12 -12.67 -11.74
N GLY A 247 -4.79 -12.69 -11.92
CA GLY A 247 -3.92 -13.70 -11.29
C GLY A 247 -4.02 -13.70 -9.76
N LEU A 248 -3.92 -12.52 -9.14
CA LEU A 248 -4.05 -12.34 -7.69
C LEU A 248 -5.48 -12.66 -7.21
N TRP A 249 -6.49 -12.24 -7.97
CA TRP A 249 -7.88 -12.61 -7.67
C TRP A 249 -8.08 -14.13 -7.64
N GLN A 250 -7.56 -14.83 -8.65
CA GLN A 250 -7.65 -16.28 -8.74
C GLN A 250 -6.85 -16.97 -7.64
N TYR A 251 -5.72 -16.41 -7.23
CA TYR A 251 -4.98 -16.87 -6.05
C TYR A 251 -5.83 -16.78 -4.78
N ILE A 252 -6.38 -15.60 -4.47
CA ILE A 252 -7.21 -15.38 -3.28
C ILE A 252 -8.44 -16.30 -3.31
N ARG A 253 -9.14 -16.35 -4.45
CA ARG A 253 -10.36 -17.14 -4.63
C ARG A 253 -10.09 -18.63 -4.48
N THR A 254 -9.08 -19.15 -5.17
CA THR A 254 -8.73 -20.58 -5.11
C THR A 254 -8.29 -20.97 -3.70
N PHE A 255 -7.53 -20.12 -3.01
CA PHE A 255 -7.20 -20.33 -1.61
C PHE A 255 -8.47 -20.37 -0.74
N MET A 256 -9.36 -19.39 -0.89
CA MET A 256 -10.59 -19.28 -0.11
C MET A 256 -11.58 -20.44 -0.31
N GLU A 257 -11.56 -21.06 -1.49
CA GLU A 257 -12.48 -22.15 -1.86
C GLU A 257 -11.88 -23.54 -1.66
N LYS A 258 -10.63 -23.75 -2.08
CA LYS A 258 -10.00 -25.06 -2.15
C LYS A 258 -8.89 -25.28 -1.13
N GLY A 259 -8.31 -24.20 -0.59
CA GLY A 259 -7.28 -24.27 0.45
C GLY A 259 -5.86 -24.03 -0.04
N MET A 260 -4.92 -24.20 0.89
CA MET A 260 -3.52 -23.82 0.70
C MET A 260 -2.84 -24.61 -0.42
N ASP A 261 -3.14 -25.91 -0.53
CA ASP A 261 -2.53 -26.83 -1.49
C ASP A 261 -3.01 -26.61 -2.94
N ALA A 262 -4.10 -25.86 -3.12
CA ALA A 262 -4.69 -25.59 -4.43
C ALA A 262 -4.10 -24.34 -5.11
N VAL A 263 -3.24 -23.61 -4.42
CA VAL A 263 -2.56 -22.40 -4.93
C VAL A 263 -1.05 -22.60 -4.95
N PRO A 264 -0.32 -21.93 -5.86
CA PRO A 264 1.13 -22.05 -5.89
C PRO A 264 1.74 -21.60 -4.57
N GLU A 265 2.82 -22.28 -4.18
CA GLU A 265 3.61 -21.88 -3.03
C GLU A 265 4.33 -20.55 -3.32
N PRO A 266 4.28 -19.58 -2.39
CA PRO A 266 4.97 -18.30 -2.57
C PRO A 266 6.48 -18.48 -2.63
N ASN A 267 7.14 -17.74 -3.52
CA ASN A 267 8.60 -17.64 -3.51
C ASN A 267 9.08 -16.60 -2.48
N GLU A 268 10.40 -16.54 -2.26
CA GLU A 268 11.03 -15.62 -1.30
C GLU A 268 10.69 -14.14 -1.56
N TYR A 269 10.52 -13.75 -2.83
CA TYR A 269 10.26 -12.36 -3.22
C TYR A 269 8.81 -11.92 -2.94
N GLU A 270 7.87 -12.86 -3.01
CA GLU A 270 6.43 -12.61 -2.85
C GLU A 270 6.02 -12.31 -1.39
N TRP A 271 6.91 -12.61 -0.45
CA TRP A 271 6.75 -12.27 0.96
C TRP A 271 7.02 -10.79 1.23
N LEU A 272 6.07 -10.19 1.96
CA LEU A 272 6.06 -8.82 2.40
C LEU A 272 6.38 -8.76 3.89
N ARG A 273 7.27 -7.86 4.29
CA ARG A 273 7.67 -7.72 5.68
C ARG A 273 6.66 -6.93 6.50
N LYS A 274 6.47 -7.34 7.75
CA LYS A 274 5.69 -6.63 8.77
C LYS A 274 6.48 -5.47 9.42
N GLY A 275 7.12 -4.62 8.60
CA GLY A 275 7.86 -3.40 9.00
C GLY A 275 9.39 -3.51 9.16
N PHE A 276 10.10 -2.37 9.06
CA PHE A 276 11.58 -2.32 9.15
C PHE A 276 12.09 -1.73 10.47
N HIS A 277 12.99 -2.45 11.15
CA HIS A 277 13.68 -1.92 12.34
C HIS A 277 14.95 -1.14 11.96
N THR A 278 15.53 -1.43 10.78
CA THR A 278 16.80 -0.83 10.32
C THR A 278 16.77 -0.48 8.83
N PRO A 279 17.54 0.54 8.40
CA PRO A 279 17.70 0.88 6.98
C PRO A 279 18.29 -0.26 6.14
N SER A 280 19.18 -1.07 6.72
CA SER A 280 19.78 -2.21 6.02
C SER A 280 18.76 -3.29 5.69
N GLN A 281 17.82 -3.57 6.59
CA GLN A 281 16.72 -4.50 6.33
C GLN A 281 15.83 -4.00 5.19
N HIS A 282 15.44 -2.72 5.24
CA HIS A 282 14.66 -2.11 4.16
C HIS A 282 15.38 -2.20 2.81
N LEU A 283 16.66 -1.84 2.75
CA LEU A 283 17.44 -1.90 1.52
C LEU A 283 17.53 -3.33 0.96
N GLU A 284 17.85 -4.28 1.83
CA GLU A 284 18.01 -5.68 1.47
C GLU A 284 16.71 -6.29 0.95
N GLU A 285 15.65 -6.12 1.73
CA GLU A 285 14.40 -6.84 1.54
C GLU A 285 13.50 -6.10 0.57
N THR A 286 13.40 -4.77 0.61
CA THR A 286 12.54 -4.02 -0.32
C THR A 286 13.20 -3.78 -1.66
N GLU A 287 14.41 -3.22 -1.68
CA GLU A 287 15.02 -2.67 -2.90
C GLU A 287 15.87 -3.69 -3.67
N LEU A 288 16.69 -4.47 -2.96
CA LEU A 288 17.70 -5.34 -3.61
C LEU A 288 17.21 -6.75 -3.92
N SER A 289 16.23 -7.23 -3.17
CA SER A 289 15.65 -8.57 -3.29
C SER A 289 15.24 -8.96 -4.72
N ALA A 290 14.55 -8.09 -5.45
CA ALA A 290 14.17 -8.35 -6.85
C ALA A 290 15.41 -8.58 -7.72
N SER A 291 16.38 -7.69 -7.60
CA SER A 291 17.64 -7.73 -8.35
C SER A 291 18.41 -9.01 -8.03
N ARG A 292 18.44 -9.42 -6.76
CA ARG A 292 19.16 -10.63 -6.34
C ARG A 292 18.51 -11.91 -6.81
N VAL A 293 17.18 -12.00 -6.74
CA VAL A 293 16.50 -13.19 -7.26
C VAL A 293 16.67 -13.29 -8.78
N LEU A 294 16.63 -12.15 -9.50
CA LEU A 294 16.95 -12.12 -10.92
C LEU A 294 18.40 -12.52 -11.22
N ASP A 295 19.36 -12.07 -10.42
CA ASP A 295 20.76 -12.44 -10.55
C ASP A 295 21.00 -13.92 -10.26
N ASP A 296 20.33 -14.48 -9.26
CA ASP A 296 20.42 -15.90 -8.91
C ASP A 296 19.80 -16.78 -10.01
N ILE A 297 18.63 -16.41 -10.56
CA ILE A 297 18.02 -17.08 -11.72
C ILE A 297 18.93 -16.98 -12.96
N GLY A 298 19.56 -15.82 -13.15
CA GLY A 298 20.46 -15.56 -14.28
C GLY A 298 21.87 -16.13 -14.13
N GLY A 299 22.19 -16.80 -13.00
CA GLY A 299 23.52 -17.35 -12.73
C GLY A 299 24.62 -16.29 -12.54
N ARG A 300 24.26 -15.03 -12.26
CA ARG A 300 25.18 -13.88 -12.12
C ARG A 300 25.72 -13.71 -10.69
N GLY A 301 25.10 -14.39 -9.72
CA GLY A 301 25.45 -14.35 -8.31
C GLY A 301 25.01 -13.06 -7.60
N LYS A 302 24.92 -13.12 -6.26
CA LYS A 302 24.29 -12.09 -5.41
C LYS A 302 24.91 -10.68 -5.43
N ASN A 303 26.08 -10.51 -6.06
CA ASN A 303 26.82 -9.24 -6.12
C ASN A 303 27.07 -8.77 -7.56
N SER A 304 26.11 -8.99 -8.46
CA SER A 304 26.25 -8.52 -9.85
C SER A 304 26.34 -6.98 -9.92
N ALA A 305 26.83 -6.47 -11.04
CA ALA A 305 26.84 -5.03 -11.33
C ALA A 305 25.43 -4.41 -11.26
N GLN A 306 24.38 -5.18 -11.57
CA GLN A 306 22.99 -4.73 -11.51
C GLN A 306 22.53 -4.53 -10.05
N THR A 307 22.85 -5.48 -9.17
CA THR A 307 22.56 -5.35 -7.73
C THR A 307 23.37 -4.23 -7.09
N GLN A 308 24.63 -4.04 -7.50
CA GLN A 308 25.45 -2.91 -7.03
C GLN A 308 24.91 -1.55 -7.50
N PHE A 309 24.42 -1.47 -8.74
CA PHE A 309 23.79 -0.25 -9.26
C PHE A 309 22.48 0.06 -8.51
N ALA A 310 21.64 -0.95 -8.28
CA ALA A 310 20.42 -0.81 -7.49
C ALA A 310 20.72 -0.32 -6.07
N PHE A 311 21.75 -0.86 -5.42
CA PHE A 311 22.23 -0.40 -4.11
C PHE A 311 22.62 1.08 -4.14
N LEU A 312 23.43 1.50 -5.12
CA LEU A 312 23.90 2.89 -5.21
C LEU A 312 22.73 3.87 -5.39
N MET A 313 21.71 3.49 -6.15
CA MET A 313 20.54 4.32 -6.40
C MET A 313 19.62 4.46 -5.18
N THR A 314 19.62 3.48 -4.27
CA THR A 314 18.62 3.36 -3.18
C THR A 314 19.20 3.55 -1.77
N PHE A 315 20.51 3.43 -1.59
CA PHE A 315 21.17 3.51 -0.28
C PHE A 315 20.92 4.83 0.46
N LEU A 316 20.81 5.96 -0.25
CA LEU A 316 20.48 7.25 0.35
C LEU A 316 19.00 7.35 0.77
N TRP A 317 18.12 6.61 0.09
CA TRP A 317 16.68 6.61 0.36
C TRP A 317 16.30 5.68 1.51
N ALA A 318 17.03 4.59 1.71
CA ALA A 318 16.71 3.59 2.73
C ALA A 318 16.66 4.16 4.18
N PRO A 319 17.57 5.05 4.61
CA PRO A 319 17.45 5.70 5.91
C PRO A 319 16.21 6.58 6.04
N LEU A 320 15.88 7.34 4.99
CA LEU A 320 14.67 8.17 4.96
C LEU A 320 13.41 7.31 5.02
N HIS A 321 13.38 6.20 4.29
CA HIS A 321 12.26 5.27 4.34
C HIS A 321 12.09 4.66 5.74
N SER A 322 13.18 4.17 6.35
CA SER A 322 13.15 3.62 7.70
C SER A 322 12.69 4.63 8.75
N LEU A 323 13.11 5.91 8.62
CA LEU A 323 12.61 6.99 9.48
C LEU A 323 11.13 7.27 9.26
N ALA A 324 10.67 7.27 8.01
CA ALA A 324 9.26 7.47 7.66
C ALA A 324 8.38 6.38 8.28
N GLU A 325 8.79 5.12 8.20
CA GLU A 325 8.04 4.00 8.78
C GLU A 325 7.93 4.09 10.30
N ARG A 326 8.93 4.64 11.00
CA ARG A 326 8.89 4.86 12.46
C ARG A 326 7.84 5.87 12.89
N LEU A 327 7.35 6.70 11.97
CA LEU A 327 6.24 7.61 12.22
C LEU A 327 4.87 6.91 12.09
N CYS A 328 4.85 5.63 11.72
CA CYS A 328 3.66 4.84 11.53
C CYS A 328 3.55 3.73 12.60
N THR A 329 2.35 3.15 12.70
CA THR A 329 2.04 2.11 13.68
C THR A 329 1.64 0.81 12.98
N TRP A 330 2.15 -0.33 13.42
CA TRP A 330 1.73 -1.61 12.88
C TRP A 330 0.33 -1.98 13.42
N PRO A 331 -0.70 -2.22 12.58
CA PRO A 331 -2.02 -2.55 13.08
C PRO A 331 -2.13 -4.01 13.48
N THR A 332 -2.85 -4.26 14.59
CA THR A 332 -3.06 -5.59 15.17
C THR A 332 -4.54 -5.96 15.14
N PHE A 333 -4.93 -7.17 14.70
CA PHE A 333 -6.35 -7.56 14.75
C PHE A 333 -6.79 -7.76 16.21
N PRO A 334 -8.00 -7.30 16.58
CA PRO A 334 -8.56 -7.59 17.89
C PRO A 334 -8.65 -9.09 18.15
N GLU A 335 -8.35 -9.52 19.38
CA GLU A 335 -8.47 -10.93 19.81
C GLU A 335 -9.94 -11.40 19.74
N GLU A 336 -10.87 -10.49 19.98
CA GLU A 336 -12.33 -10.69 19.91
C GLU A 336 -12.79 -11.30 18.58
N TRP A 337 -12.05 -11.04 17.50
CA TRP A 337 -12.41 -11.51 16.17
C TRP A 337 -12.08 -12.98 15.95
N ASN A 338 -11.21 -13.58 16.77
CA ASN A 338 -10.68 -14.94 16.60
C ASN A 338 -10.27 -15.24 15.14
N SER A 339 -9.71 -14.23 14.48
CA SER A 339 -9.47 -14.25 13.03
C SER A 339 -8.28 -15.12 12.63
N ASP A 340 -7.48 -15.55 13.60
CA ASP A 340 -6.31 -16.42 13.48
C ASP A 340 -6.65 -17.90 13.68
N CYS A 341 -7.90 -18.25 14.03
CA CYS A 341 -8.32 -19.63 14.29
C CYS A 341 -7.45 -20.33 15.34
N GLY A 342 -6.97 -19.61 16.35
CA GLY A 342 -6.08 -20.15 17.40
C GLY A 342 -4.63 -20.39 16.96
N GLN A 343 -4.24 -19.96 15.75
CA GLN A 343 -2.85 -19.98 15.32
C GLN A 343 -2.05 -18.88 16.00
N LYS A 344 -0.84 -19.21 16.48
CA LYS A 344 0.00 -18.24 17.19
C LYS A 344 0.37 -17.09 16.26
N ARG A 345 0.03 -15.87 16.67
CA ARG A 345 0.27 -14.65 15.93
C ARG A 345 1.74 -14.23 15.95
N ARG A 346 2.27 -13.83 14.79
CA ARG A 346 3.56 -13.13 14.68
C ARG A 346 3.33 -11.71 14.19
N GLU A 347 3.70 -10.76 15.03
CA GLU A 347 3.49 -9.33 14.75
C GLU A 347 4.69 -8.67 14.06
N ASP A 348 5.86 -9.31 14.09
CA ASP A 348 7.09 -8.85 13.44
C ASP A 348 7.67 -9.94 12.52
N GLY A 349 8.39 -9.55 11.45
CA GLY A 349 9.15 -10.46 10.56
C GLY A 349 8.65 -10.57 9.11
N ILE A 350 9.21 -11.53 8.36
CA ILE A 350 8.83 -11.89 6.99
C ILE A 350 8.19 -13.29 7.00
N GLY A 351 7.02 -13.41 6.38
CA GLY A 351 6.35 -14.70 6.19
C GLY A 351 5.83 -15.39 7.46
N PRO A 352 5.28 -16.62 7.33
CA PRO A 352 4.62 -17.36 8.40
C PRO A 352 5.60 -17.96 9.42
N GLU A 353 6.84 -18.27 9.03
CA GLU A 353 7.74 -19.10 9.85
C GLU A 353 9.02 -18.45 10.38
N GLU A 354 9.42 -17.25 9.98
CA GLU A 354 10.68 -16.68 10.48
C GLU A 354 10.49 -15.66 11.62
N PRO A 355 10.94 -15.97 12.85
CA PRO A 355 11.63 -14.93 13.60
C PRO A 355 12.99 -14.84 12.92
N LEU A 356 13.35 -13.69 12.38
CA LEU A 356 14.66 -13.54 11.76
C LEU A 356 15.75 -13.95 12.75
N ARG A 357 16.34 -15.14 12.50
CA ARG A 357 17.77 -15.36 12.69
C ARG A 357 18.51 -14.61 11.58
N TRP A 358 18.26 -13.31 11.46
CA TRP A 358 19.32 -12.40 11.06
C TRP A 358 19.92 -11.95 12.37
N ASN A 359 20.97 -12.62 12.83
CA ASN A 359 21.91 -11.93 13.69
C ASN A 359 22.58 -10.88 12.78
N PRO A 360 22.40 -9.57 13.01
CA PRO A 360 23.26 -8.58 12.40
C PRO A 360 24.60 -8.64 13.13
N SER A 361 25.37 -9.71 12.90
CA SER A 361 26.73 -9.86 13.42
C SER A 361 27.69 -9.91 12.23
N PRO A 362 28.72 -9.04 12.21
CA PRO A 362 29.83 -9.09 11.24
C PRO A 362 30.52 -10.46 11.15
N GLU A 363 30.32 -11.33 12.14
CA GLU A 363 30.97 -12.65 12.27
C GLU A 363 30.42 -13.67 11.27
N SER A 364 29.19 -13.50 10.77
CA SER A 364 28.58 -14.39 9.77
C SER A 364 29.31 -14.38 8.41
N ILE A 365 29.98 -13.27 8.08
CA ILE A 365 30.81 -13.14 6.86
C ILE A 365 32.15 -13.88 7.03
N VAL A 366 32.64 -14.02 8.27
CA VAL A 366 33.88 -14.73 8.58
C VAL A 366 33.64 -16.24 8.61
N ALA A 367 32.51 -16.69 9.17
CA ALA A 367 32.14 -18.11 9.22
C ALA A 367 31.92 -18.72 7.82
N GLN A 368 31.36 -17.97 6.86
CA GLN A 368 31.24 -18.47 5.48
C GLN A 368 32.54 -18.49 4.67
N ARG A 369 33.61 -17.80 5.13
CA ARG A 369 34.94 -17.84 4.50
C ARG A 369 35.86 -18.93 5.07
N GLN A 370 35.50 -19.53 6.20
CA GLN A 370 36.21 -20.64 6.81
C GLN A 370 35.26 -21.83 6.87
N GLY A 371 35.20 -22.59 5.77
CA GLY A 371 34.26 -23.70 5.62
C GLY A 371 34.27 -24.66 6.81
N VAL A 372 33.13 -24.70 7.49
CA VAL A 372 32.64 -25.84 8.28
C VAL A 372 31.20 -26.06 7.86
#